data_AF-A0A9J6H5P8-F1
#
_entry.id   AF-A0A9J6H5P8-F1
#
_cell.length_a   1.000
_cell.length_b   1.000
_cell.length_c   1.000
_cell.angle_alpha   90.00
_cell.angle_beta   90.00
_cell.angle_gamma   90.00
#
_symmetry.space_group_name_H-M   'P 1'
#
loop_
_entity.id
_entity.type
_entity.pdbx_description
1 polymer ?
#
loop_
_entity_poly.entity_id
_entity_poly.type
_entity_poly.pdbx_seq_one_letter_code
_entity_poly.pdbx_strand_id
1 'polypeptide(L)'
;MNRAVDFVVSPSLDRQCVEGFELFSGRPCLLKHLKKVTGKTEPEAKLAVAAAEYYRRDNYLLIAGIVRHSVTCHPAEATQVDALDKDCWQAIARHLKVTDVIP
;
A
#
# COMPACT_ATOMS: atom_id res chain seq x y z
N MET A 1 3.78 -4.41 -15.20
CA MET A 1 2.36 -3.98 -15.14
C MET A 1 1.43 -5.08 -14.63
N ASN A 2 1.61 -6.36 -14.97
CA ASN A 2 0.78 -7.45 -14.43
C ASN A 2 0.77 -7.47 -12.89
N ARG A 3 1.94 -7.45 -12.25
CA ARG A 3 2.09 -7.32 -10.80
C ARG A 3 1.29 -6.17 -10.14
N ALA A 4 1.19 -5.03 -10.83
CA ALA A 4 0.41 -3.90 -10.35
C ALA A 4 -1.10 -4.18 -10.39
N VAL A 5 -1.56 -4.87 -11.43
CA VAL A 5 -2.95 -5.32 -11.53
C VAL A 5 -3.23 -6.44 -10.54
N ASP A 6 -2.30 -7.39 -10.38
CA ASP A 6 -2.43 -8.48 -9.40
C ASP A 6 -2.60 -7.92 -7.99
N PHE A 7 -1.79 -6.91 -7.61
CA PHE A 7 -1.95 -6.21 -6.34
C PHE A 7 -3.31 -5.51 -6.20
N VAL A 8 -3.82 -4.87 -7.27
CA VAL A 8 -5.13 -4.19 -7.20
C VAL A 8 -6.29 -5.17 -7.10
N VAL A 9 -6.17 -6.34 -7.75
CA VAL A 9 -7.21 -7.39 -7.75
C VAL A 9 -7.20 -8.19 -6.45
N SER A 10 -6.00 -8.51 -5.95
CA SER A 10 -5.78 -9.27 -4.73
C SER A 10 -4.63 -8.63 -3.94
N PRO A 11 -4.93 -7.60 -3.13
CA PRO A 11 -3.92 -6.95 -2.30
C PRO A 11 -3.22 -7.96 -1.40
N SER A 12 -1.89 -7.91 -1.37
CA SER A 12 -1.06 -8.81 -0.59
C SER A 12 0.16 -8.08 -0.02
N LEU A 13 0.87 -8.73 0.89
CA LEU A 13 2.11 -8.21 1.47
C LEU A 13 3.34 -8.42 0.56
N ASP A 14 3.17 -8.95 -0.66
CA ASP A 14 4.28 -9.14 -1.60
C ASP A 14 4.82 -7.80 -2.07
N ARG A 15 6.01 -7.48 -1.57
CA ARG A 15 6.78 -6.29 -1.90
C ARG A 15 6.90 -6.05 -3.41
N GLN A 16 7.15 -7.09 -4.21
CA GLN A 16 7.33 -6.92 -5.66
C GLN A 16 6.04 -6.52 -6.37
N CYS A 17 4.89 -6.97 -5.85
CA CYS A 17 3.58 -6.58 -6.36
C CYS A 17 3.26 -5.13 -6.01
N VAL A 18 3.58 -4.73 -4.77
CA VAL A 18 3.39 -3.36 -4.29
C VAL A 18 4.30 -2.36 -5.01
N GLU A 19 5.58 -2.67 -5.20
CA GLU A 19 6.52 -1.85 -5.98
C GLU A 19 6.03 -1.68 -7.42
N GLY A 20 5.52 -2.76 -8.02
CA GLY A 20 4.86 -2.72 -9.32
C GLY A 20 3.68 -1.75 -9.31
N PHE A 21 2.82 -1.81 -8.29
CA PHE A 21 1.71 -0.89 -8.13
C PHE A 21 2.15 0.57 -7.97
N GLU A 22 3.11 0.88 -7.08
CA GLU A 22 3.63 2.23 -6.86
C GLU A 22 4.20 2.84 -8.15
N LEU A 23 4.85 2.03 -9.00
CA LEU A 23 5.40 2.48 -10.27
C LEU A 23 4.32 2.96 -11.25
N PHE A 24 3.17 2.30 -11.28
CA PHE A 24 2.07 2.57 -12.23
C PHE A 24 0.90 3.35 -11.62
N SER A 25 0.85 3.52 -10.30
CA SER A 25 -0.20 4.26 -9.61
C SER A 25 -0.27 5.71 -10.13
N GLY A 26 -1.49 6.23 -10.28
CA GLY A 26 -1.76 7.53 -10.90
C GLY A 26 -1.58 7.58 -12.42
N ARG A 27 -1.04 6.55 -13.08
CA ARG A 27 -0.88 6.53 -14.53
C ARG A 27 -2.15 5.98 -15.22
N PRO A 28 -2.64 6.62 -16.30
CA PRO A 28 -3.84 6.14 -17.03
C PRO A 28 -3.72 4.71 -17.57
N CYS A 29 -2.49 4.25 -17.85
CA CYS A 29 -2.24 2.90 -18.36
C CYS A 29 -2.63 1.79 -17.35
N LEU A 30 -2.48 2.03 -16.04
CA LEU A 30 -2.89 1.07 -15.01
C LEU A 30 -4.40 0.84 -15.07
N LEU A 31 -5.18 1.92 -15.09
CA LEU A 31 -6.64 1.85 -15.13
C LEU A 31 -7.14 1.17 -16.41
N LYS A 32 -6.54 1.51 -17.56
CA LYS A 32 -6.87 0.88 -18.85
C LYS A 32 -6.59 -0.62 -18.82
N HIS A 33 -5.44 -1.03 -18.29
CA HIS A 33 -5.06 -2.45 -18.20
C HIS A 33 -5.94 -3.21 -17.21
N LEU A 34 -6.21 -2.64 -16.04
CA LEU A 34 -7.08 -3.21 -15.02
C LEU A 34 -8.50 -3.48 -15.57
N LYS A 35 -9.10 -2.50 -16.25
CA LYS A 35 -10.41 -2.66 -16.91
C LYS A 35 -10.39 -3.78 -17.95
N LYS A 36 -9.33 -3.84 -18.77
CA LYS A 36 -9.16 -4.88 -19.79
C LYS A 36 -9.09 -6.29 -19.18
N VAL A 37 -8.36 -6.46 -18.08
CA VAL A 37 -8.12 -7.77 -17.46
C VAL A 37 -9.30 -8.23 -16.60
N THR A 38 -9.96 -7.30 -15.89
CA THR A 38 -11.01 -7.64 -14.91
C THR A 38 -12.43 -7.47 -15.42
N GLY A 39 -12.62 -6.81 -16.57
CA GLY A 39 -13.95 -6.44 -17.07
C GLY A 39 -14.65 -5.34 -16.26
N LYS A 40 -14.01 -4.80 -15.22
CA LYS A 40 -14.58 -3.72 -14.40
C LYS A 40 -14.87 -2.48 -15.22
N THR A 41 -15.96 -1.80 -14.86
CA THR A 41 -16.25 -0.44 -15.33
C THR A 41 -15.21 0.54 -14.79
N GLU A 42 -15.20 1.75 -15.34
CA GLU A 42 -14.24 2.76 -14.89
C GLU A 42 -14.39 3.18 -13.42
N PRO A 43 -15.61 3.42 -12.89
CA PRO A 43 -15.80 3.72 -11.46
C PRO A 43 -15.32 2.58 -10.57
N GLU A 44 -15.64 1.33 -10.91
CA GLU A 44 -15.21 0.15 -10.16
C GLU A 44 -13.69 -0.03 -10.17
N ALA A 45 -13.06 0.25 -11.30
CA ALA A 45 -11.61 0.19 -11.43
C ALA A 45 -10.92 1.30 -10.61
N LYS A 46 -11.47 2.52 -10.59
CA LYS A 46 -10.97 3.61 -9.73
C LYS A 46 -11.12 3.27 -8.25
N LEU A 47 -12.26 2.71 -7.86
CA LEU A 47 -12.49 2.28 -6.49
C LEU A 47 -11.52 1.17 -6.06
N ALA A 48 -11.26 0.18 -6.94
CA ALA A 48 -10.29 -0.88 -6.67
C ALA A 48 -8.87 -0.34 -6.48
N VAL A 49 -8.43 0.61 -7.33
CA VAL A 49 -7.12 1.27 -7.18
C VAL A 49 -7.04 2.05 -5.86
N ALA A 50 -8.10 2.77 -5.49
CA ALA A 50 -8.16 3.49 -4.21
C ALA A 50 -8.10 2.53 -3.00
N ALA A 51 -8.81 1.40 -3.06
CA ALA A 51 -8.76 0.37 -2.03
C ALA A 51 -7.36 -0.26 -1.91
N ALA A 52 -6.69 -0.53 -3.03
CA ALA A 52 -5.32 -1.04 -3.05
C ALA A 52 -4.32 -0.04 -2.44
N GLU A 53 -4.46 1.26 -2.75
CA GLU A 53 -3.65 2.31 -2.13
C GLU A 53 -3.90 2.42 -0.62
N TYR A 54 -5.15 2.29 -0.17
CA TYR A 54 -5.48 2.25 1.25
C TYR A 54 -4.82 1.05 1.93
N TYR A 55 -4.94 -0.15 1.35
CA TYR A 55 -4.30 -1.38 1.85
C TYR A 55 -2.78 -1.23 1.94
N ARG A 56 -2.14 -0.65 0.91
CA ARG A 56 -0.69 -0.39 0.89
C ARG A 56 -0.27 0.44 2.10
N ARG A 57 -0.97 1.55 2.37
CA ARG A 57 -0.66 2.45 3.48
C ARG A 57 -0.86 1.76 4.83
N ASP A 58 -1.93 1.00 4.94
CA ASP A 58 -2.28 0.28 6.17
C ASP A 58 -1.23 -0.77 6.56
N ASN A 59 -0.58 -1.36 5.56
CA ASN A 59 0.38 -2.44 5.73
C ASN A 59 1.81 -2.01 5.41
N TYR A 60 2.08 -0.70 5.29
CA TYR A 60 3.36 -0.19 4.79
C TYR A 60 4.56 -0.77 5.55
N LEU A 61 4.52 -0.78 6.89
CA LEU A 61 5.63 -1.26 7.71
C LEU A 61 5.93 -2.75 7.50
N LEU A 62 4.89 -3.56 7.24
CA LEU A 62 5.02 -4.98 6.95
C LEU A 62 5.57 -5.20 5.54
N ILE A 63 4.98 -4.53 4.55
CA ILE A 63 5.38 -4.65 3.14
C ILE A 63 6.83 -4.19 2.93
N ALA A 64 7.22 -3.08 3.56
CA ALA A 64 8.57 -2.55 3.49
C ALA A 64 9.60 -3.38 4.28
N GLY A 65 9.14 -4.33 5.10
CA GLY A 65 10.00 -5.17 5.93
C GLY A 65 10.55 -4.48 7.18
N ILE A 66 9.96 -3.35 7.60
CA ILE A 66 10.38 -2.61 8.79
C ILE A 66 10.00 -3.38 10.06
N VAL A 67 8.82 -3.99 10.08
CA VAL A 67 8.35 -4.82 11.20
C VAL A 67 7.87 -6.18 10.71
N ARG A 68 7.89 -7.17 11.60
CA ARG A 68 7.30 -8.49 11.33
C ARG A 68 5.80 -8.55 11.66
N HIS A 69 5.36 -7.83 12.69
CA HIS A 69 3.96 -7.85 13.15
C HIS A 69 3.46 -6.45 13.51
N SER A 70 4.14 -5.76 14.43
CA SER A 70 3.76 -4.43 14.91
C SER A 70 4.96 -3.69 15.48
N VAL A 71 4.79 -2.38 15.67
CA VAL A 71 5.71 -1.54 16.45
C VAL A 71 5.31 -1.64 17.92
N THR A 72 6.29 -1.88 18.79
CA THR A 72 6.12 -1.84 20.24
C THR A 72 7.25 -1.03 20.85
N CYS A 73 6.92 -0.18 21.82
CA CYS A 73 7.89 0.63 22.53
C CYS A 73 8.10 0.11 23.96
N HIS A 74 9.27 0.40 24.52
CA HIS A 74 9.49 0.25 25.95
C HIS A 74 8.77 1.36 26.72
N PRO A 75 8.32 1.13 27.96
CA PRO A 75 7.60 2.14 28.74
C PRO A 75 8.34 3.49 28.83
N ALA A 76 7.62 4.57 28.55
CA ALA A 76 8.09 5.95 28.73
C ALA A 76 6.94 6.89 29.13
N GLU A 77 7.26 8.09 29.60
CA GLU A 77 6.26 9.07 30.07
C GLU A 77 5.62 9.91 28.94
N ALA A 78 6.27 9.99 27.77
CA ALA A 78 5.76 10.72 26.61
C ALA A 78 4.96 9.82 25.66
N THR A 79 4.10 10.41 24.82
CA THR A 79 3.41 9.66 23.75
C THR A 79 4.43 9.00 22.82
N GLN A 80 4.32 7.68 22.69
CA GLN A 80 5.24 6.86 21.91
C GLN A 80 4.62 6.49 20.56
N VAL A 81 5.48 6.04 19.64
CA VAL A 81 5.07 5.77 18.25
C VAL A 81 4.12 4.57 18.14
N ASP A 82 4.15 3.63 19.09
CA ASP A 82 3.21 2.50 19.17
C ASP A 82 1.82 2.89 19.72
N ALA A 83 1.68 4.08 20.31
CA ALA A 83 0.39 4.65 20.71
C ALA A 83 -0.32 5.38 19.56
N LEU A 84 0.32 5.52 18.39
CA LEU A 84 -0.32 6.08 17.21
C LEU A 84 -1.42 5.16 16.71
N ASP A 85 -2.59 5.74 16.45
CA ASP A 85 -3.70 5.02 15.86
C ASP A 85 -3.48 4.76 14.36
N LYS A 86 -4.44 4.03 13.78
CA LYS A 86 -4.46 3.66 12.38
C LYS A 86 -4.37 4.87 11.43
N ASP A 87 -5.09 5.94 11.74
CA ASP A 87 -5.16 7.13 10.87
C ASP A 87 -3.85 7.91 10.90
N CYS A 88 -3.21 8.01 12.07
CA CYS A 88 -1.86 8.55 12.22
C CYS A 88 -0.86 7.76 11.36
N TRP A 89 -0.87 6.43 11.43
CA TRP A 89 0.00 5.60 10.61
C TRP A 89 -0.23 5.79 9.11
N GLN A 90 -1.48 5.86 8.66
CA GLN A 90 -1.80 6.13 7.26
C GLN A 90 -1.34 7.53 6.81
N ALA A 91 -1.47 8.53 7.68
CA ALA A 91 -1.02 9.89 7.41
C ALA A 91 0.51 10.01 7.28
N ILE A 92 1.27 9.11 7.92
CA ILE A 92 2.70 8.94 7.73
C ILE A 92 2.97 8.18 6.42
N ALA A 93 2.36 7.01 6.25
CA ALA A 93 2.61 6.10 5.12
C ALA A 93 2.22 6.68 3.75
N ARG A 94 1.34 7.68 3.69
CA ARG A 94 1.01 8.39 2.43
C ARG A 94 2.21 9.10 1.79
N HIS A 95 3.23 9.41 2.59
CA HIS A 95 4.44 10.11 2.14
C HIS A 95 5.60 9.17 1.86
N LEU A 96 5.41 7.87 2.07
CA LEU A 96 6.45 6.86 1.97
C LEU A 96 6.16 5.87 0.85
N LYS A 97 7.21 5.46 0.15
CA LYS A 97 7.20 4.37 -0.82
C LYS A 97 7.94 3.17 -0.28
N VAL A 98 7.51 1.98 -0.70
CA VAL A 98 8.20 0.74 -0.32
C VAL A 98 9.65 0.73 -0.80
N THR A 99 9.94 1.39 -1.92
CA THR A 99 11.30 1.55 -2.44
C THR A 99 12.18 2.52 -1.66
N ASP A 100 11.64 3.26 -0.69
CA ASP A 100 12.43 4.16 0.17
C ASP A 100 13.23 3.39 1.23
N VAL A 101 12.89 2.11 1.46
CA VAL A 101 13.56 1.22 2.42
C VAL A 101 14.43 0.22 1.68
N ILE A 102 15.75 0.22 1.96
CA ILE A 102 16.69 -0.74 1.39
C ILE A 102 16.62 -2.06 2.18
N PRO A 103 16.47 -3.23 1.51
CA PRO A 103 16.44 -4.53 2.17
C PRO A 103 17.76 -4.93 2.86
#